data_AF-A0A1H4PIL6-F1
#
_entry.id   AF-A0A1H4PIL6-F1
#
_cell.length_a   1.000
_cell.length_b   1.000
_cell.length_c   1.000
_cell.angle_alpha   90.00
_cell.angle_beta   90.00
_cell.angle_gamma   90.00
#
_symmetry.space_group_name_H-M   'P 1'
#
loop_
_entity.id
_entity.type
_entity.pdbx_description
1 polymer ?
#
loop_
_entity_poly.entity_id
_entity_poly.type
_entity_poly.pdbx_seq_one_letter_code
_entity_poly.pdbx_strand_id
1 'polypeptide(L)'
;MLDETTMRKLQEMHLAAMADSYRNQLLDTSFHALPFEERFGLLVDMEWARRKNNRLSALIRSADLQQSDACIENVEYHADRKLDRTQILRLATGGYIQEKHNIIIMGASGAGKTYLASAFGMAACRNFYPAKYMRLPDLLNELAVARGEGVYQKVIKQYKKVPLLILDEWLLVSLCQPAGENWEQKMVDPL
;
A
#
# COMPACT_ATOMS: atom_id res chain seq x y z
N MET A 1 15.23 4.25 40.84
CA MET A 1 15.55 2.83 40.56
C MET A 1 14.38 2.04 39.94
N LEU A 2 13.12 2.21 40.36
CA LEU A 2 11.97 1.56 39.71
C LEU A 2 11.64 2.17 38.33
N ASP A 3 11.65 3.49 38.19
CA ASP A 3 11.32 4.17 36.92
C ASP A 3 12.30 3.86 35.78
N GLU A 4 13.60 3.86 36.08
CA GLU A 4 14.64 3.46 35.12
C GLU A 4 14.49 1.98 34.70
N THR A 5 14.11 1.11 35.64
CA THR A 5 13.87 -0.30 35.34
C THR A 5 12.65 -0.48 34.43
N THR A 6 11.57 0.25 34.68
CA THR A 6 10.37 0.27 33.84
C THR A 6 10.68 0.79 32.44
N MET A 7 11.40 1.90 32.34
CA MET A 7 11.84 2.47 31.06
C MET A 7 12.67 1.50 30.22
N ARG A 8 13.66 0.84 30.85
CA ARG A 8 14.47 -0.18 30.17
C ARG A 8 13.60 -1.34 29.66
N LYS A 9 12.69 -1.87 30.49
CA LYS A 9 11.77 -2.94 30.08
C LYS A 9 10.88 -2.53 28.90
N LEU A 10 10.35 -1.30 28.89
CA LEU A 10 9.57 -0.79 27.77
C LEU A 10 10.39 -0.76 26.46
N GLN A 11 11.66 -0.36 26.54
CA GLN A 11 12.55 -0.38 25.38
C GLN A 11 12.88 -1.80 24.89
N GLU A 12 13.16 -2.73 25.82
CA GLU A 12 13.40 -4.15 25.52
C GLU A 12 12.17 -4.83 24.88
N MET A 13 10.96 -4.40 25.24
CA MET A 13 9.71 -4.85 24.61
C MET A 13 9.37 -4.13 23.30
N HIS A 14 10.26 -3.28 22.79
CA HIS A 14 10.04 -2.44 21.61
C HIS A 14 8.82 -1.51 21.73
N LEU A 15 8.57 -0.96 22.93
CA LEU A 15 7.54 0.04 23.23
C LEU A 15 8.19 1.43 23.41
N ALA A 16 8.98 1.84 22.43
CA ALA A 16 9.83 3.02 22.55
C ALA A 16 9.04 4.33 22.71
N ALA A 17 7.90 4.49 22.00
CA ALA A 17 7.06 5.67 22.15
C ALA A 17 6.37 5.71 23.52
N MET A 18 5.97 4.54 24.03
CA MET A 18 5.43 4.39 25.37
C MET A 18 6.46 4.82 26.43
N ALA A 19 7.71 4.39 26.26
CA ALA A 19 8.81 4.76 27.14
C ALA A 19 9.04 6.28 27.13
N ASP A 20 9.12 6.90 25.95
CA ASP A 20 9.33 8.35 25.84
C ASP A 20 8.17 9.13 26.46
N SER A 21 6.92 8.68 26.25
CA SER A 21 5.74 9.27 26.88
C SER A 21 5.75 9.11 28.41
N TYR A 22 6.16 7.95 28.93
CA TYR A 22 6.31 7.71 30.38
C TYR A 22 7.33 8.66 30.99
N ARG A 23 8.49 8.82 30.35
CA ARG A 23 9.51 9.78 30.77
C ARG A 23 8.96 11.20 30.81
N ASN A 24 8.19 11.61 29.80
CA ASN A 24 7.60 12.96 29.75
C ASN A 24 6.59 13.17 30.89
N GLN A 25 5.76 12.18 31.20
CA GLN A 25 4.80 12.27 32.31
C GLN A 25 5.48 12.37 33.69
N LEU A 26 6.69 11.82 33.85
CA LEU A 26 7.47 11.96 35.09
C LEU A 26 8.09 13.36 35.24
N LEU A 27 8.42 14.01 34.13
CA LEU A 27 9.07 15.33 34.13
C LEU A 27 8.07 16.49 34.21
N ASP A 28 6.86 16.29 33.68
CA ASP A 28 5.83 17.33 33.61
C ASP A 28 4.75 17.11 34.67
N THR A 29 4.72 18.01 35.66
CA THR A 29 3.79 17.96 36.79
C THR A 29 2.32 18.16 36.40
N SER A 30 2.03 18.69 35.19
CA SER A 30 0.66 18.84 34.71
C SER A 30 -0.08 17.50 34.58
N PHE A 31 0.64 16.40 34.34
CA PHE A 31 0.09 15.05 34.27
C PHE A 31 -0.38 14.52 35.64
N HIS A 32 0.02 15.12 36.77
CA HIS A 32 -0.44 14.72 38.09
C HIS A 32 -1.94 15.01 38.31
N ALA A 33 -2.49 15.98 37.59
CA ALA A 33 -3.92 16.31 37.65
C ALA A 33 -4.80 15.26 36.95
N LEU A 34 -4.22 14.43 36.06
CA LEU A 34 -4.95 13.39 35.33
C LEU A 34 -5.06 12.10 36.16
N PRO A 35 -6.21 11.41 36.14
CA PRO A 35 -6.33 10.06 36.66
C PRO A 35 -5.32 9.09 36.03
N PHE A 36 -5.00 8.00 36.75
CA PHE A 36 -4.07 6.98 36.25
C PHE A 36 -4.50 6.41 34.89
N GLU A 37 -5.79 6.13 34.71
CA GLU A 37 -6.33 5.55 33.46
C GLU A 37 -6.08 6.47 32.26
N GLU A 38 -6.22 7.78 32.42
CA GLU A 38 -5.97 8.75 31.35
C GLU A 38 -4.48 8.80 31.01
N ARG A 39 -3.62 8.87 32.03
CA ARG A 39 -2.17 8.82 31.84
C ARG A 39 -1.75 7.55 31.11
N PHE A 40 -2.24 6.39 31.54
CA PHE A 40 -1.93 5.10 30.93
C PHE A 40 -2.46 5.02 29.50
N GLY A 41 -3.67 5.51 29.25
CA GLY A 41 -4.25 5.64 27.91
C GLY A 41 -3.33 6.40 26.95
N LEU A 42 -2.82 7.58 27.38
CA LEU A 42 -1.90 8.39 26.57
C LEU A 42 -0.60 7.64 26.23
N LEU A 43 -0.06 6.84 27.16
CA LEU A 43 1.13 6.02 26.91
C LEU A 43 0.86 5.00 25.79
N VAL A 44 -0.27 4.30 25.89
CA VAL A 44 -0.68 3.27 24.92
C VAL A 44 -0.98 3.89 23.56
N ASP A 45 -1.69 5.01 23.53
CA ASP A 45 -2.05 5.72 22.30
C ASP A 45 -0.82 6.19 21.53
N MET A 46 0.20 6.70 22.23
CA MET A 46 1.44 7.15 21.60
C MET A 46 2.16 5.99 20.89
N GLU A 47 2.26 4.83 21.54
CA GLU A 47 2.89 3.64 20.95
C GLU A 47 2.04 3.06 19.81
N TRP A 48 0.73 2.99 20.00
CA TRP A 48 -0.20 2.52 18.98
C TRP A 48 -0.14 3.38 17.71
N ALA A 49 -0.17 4.71 17.85
CA ALA A 49 -0.04 5.65 16.76
C ALA A 49 1.31 5.49 16.04
N ARG A 50 2.42 5.39 16.79
CA ARG A 50 3.75 5.15 16.21
C ARG A 50 3.79 3.85 15.39
N ARG A 51 3.25 2.75 15.92
CA ARG A 51 3.20 1.46 15.22
C ARG A 51 2.35 1.52 13.95
N LYS A 52 1.16 2.15 14.02
CA LYS A 52 0.31 2.35 12.84
C LYS A 52 1.01 3.19 11.76
N ASN A 53 1.64 4.29 12.15
CA ASN A 53 2.36 5.17 11.22
C ASN A 53 3.56 4.46 10.58
N ASN A 54 4.32 3.70 11.36
CA ASN A 54 5.44 2.90 10.84
C ASN A 54 4.97 1.83 9.86
N ARG A 55 3.86 1.13 10.18
CA ARG A 55 3.25 0.16 9.27
C ARG A 55 2.79 0.82 7.98
N LEU A 56 2.07 1.93 8.05
CA LEU A 56 1.62 2.67 6.87
C LEU A 56 2.81 3.10 5.99
N SER A 57 3.85 3.67 6.62
CA SER A 57 5.07 4.11 5.92
C SER A 57 5.80 2.96 5.24
N ALA A 58 5.85 1.79 5.90
CA ALA A 58 6.43 0.58 5.33
C ALA A 58 5.62 0.08 4.12
N LEU A 59 4.28 0.09 4.21
CA LEU A 59 3.41 -0.30 3.11
C LEU A 59 3.58 0.63 1.90
N ILE A 60 3.52 1.95 2.11
CA ILE A 60 3.72 2.95 1.04
C ILE A 60 5.08 2.75 0.36
N ARG A 61 6.14 2.55 1.14
CA ARG A 61 7.48 2.29 0.59
C ARG A 61 7.54 1.00 -0.22
N SER A 62 6.94 -0.07 0.28
CA SER A 62 6.92 -1.37 -0.41
C SER A 62 6.03 -1.37 -1.67
N ALA A 63 5.03 -0.48 -1.71
CA ALA A 63 4.09 -0.36 -2.82
C ALA A 63 4.72 0.24 -4.07
N ASP A 64 5.81 0.98 -3.93
CA ASP A 64 6.61 1.46 -5.07
C ASP A 64 5.78 2.28 -6.07
N LEU A 65 4.93 3.16 -5.52
CA LEU A 65 4.01 3.98 -6.30
C LEU A 65 4.79 5.04 -7.09
N GLN A 66 4.46 5.19 -8.38
CA GLN A 66 5.09 6.20 -9.24
C GLN A 66 4.85 7.63 -8.73
N GLN A 67 3.68 7.90 -8.14
CA GLN A 67 3.31 9.19 -7.57
C GLN A 67 2.88 9.01 -6.11
N SER A 68 3.82 9.17 -5.18
CA SER A 68 3.61 8.90 -3.75
C SER A 68 2.71 9.93 -3.04
N ASP A 69 2.41 11.06 -3.67
CA ASP A 69 1.50 12.10 -3.22
C ASP A 69 0.08 11.95 -3.78
N ALA A 70 -0.14 10.99 -4.69
CA ALA A 70 -1.44 10.76 -5.29
C ALA A 70 -2.48 10.31 -4.26
N CYS A 71 -3.67 10.90 -4.31
CA CYS A 71 -4.76 10.52 -3.42
C CYS A 71 -6.13 10.63 -4.12
N ILE A 72 -7.06 9.77 -3.70
CA ILE A 72 -8.38 9.65 -4.34
C ILE A 72 -9.17 10.94 -4.18
N GLU A 73 -8.96 11.65 -3.07
CA GLU A 73 -9.62 12.91 -2.74
C GLU A 73 -9.26 14.03 -3.73
N ASN A 74 -8.07 13.99 -4.33
CA ASN A 74 -7.57 14.99 -5.27
C ASN A 74 -7.79 14.61 -6.75
N VAL A 75 -8.53 13.52 -7.02
CA VAL A 75 -8.87 13.15 -8.40
C VAL A 75 -9.81 14.19 -8.99
N GLU A 76 -9.43 14.76 -10.13
CA GLU A 76 -10.26 15.72 -10.87
C GLU A 76 -11.28 15.02 -11.79
N TYR A 77 -12.57 15.26 -11.55
CA TYR A 77 -13.70 14.65 -12.28
C TYR A 77 -14.25 15.60 -13.36
N HIS A 78 -13.42 15.93 -14.35
CA HIS A 78 -13.86 16.71 -15.50
C HIS A 78 -14.84 15.91 -16.37
N ALA A 79 -15.83 16.59 -16.97
CA ALA A 79 -16.92 15.96 -17.70
C ALA A 79 -16.46 15.17 -18.95
N ASP A 80 -15.33 15.56 -19.54
CA ASP A 80 -14.69 14.91 -20.68
C ASP A 80 -14.01 13.58 -20.32
N ARG A 81 -13.59 13.39 -19.06
CA ARG A 81 -12.91 12.17 -18.59
C ARG A 81 -13.86 10.98 -18.38
N LYS A 82 -15.17 11.22 -18.30
CA LYS A 82 -16.22 10.19 -18.08
C LYS A 82 -15.92 9.26 -16.90
N LEU A 83 -15.30 9.78 -15.84
CA LEU A 83 -15.01 9.02 -14.61
C LEU A 83 -16.23 9.01 -13.69
N ASP A 84 -16.68 7.82 -13.29
CA ASP A 84 -17.71 7.68 -12.26
C ASP A 84 -17.09 7.84 -10.86
N ARG A 85 -17.37 9.00 -10.24
CA ARG A 85 -16.93 9.32 -8.87
C ARG A 85 -17.42 8.31 -7.84
N THR A 86 -18.64 7.82 -7.98
CA THR A 86 -19.23 6.84 -7.06
C THR A 86 -18.47 5.52 -7.14
N GLN A 87 -18.14 5.09 -8.36
CA GLN A 87 -17.35 3.88 -8.58
C GLN A 87 -15.94 4.01 -8.02
N ILE A 88 -15.26 5.14 -8.26
CA ILE A 88 -13.90 5.38 -7.75
C ILE A 88 -13.89 5.37 -6.22
N LEU A 89 -14.82 6.05 -5.57
CA LEU A 89 -14.91 6.05 -4.11
C LEU A 89 -15.23 4.66 -3.55
N ARG A 90 -16.11 3.90 -4.22
CA ARG A 90 -16.40 2.51 -3.82
C ARG A 90 -15.16 1.64 -3.92
N LEU A 91 -14.42 1.73 -5.01
CA LEU A 91 -13.15 0.99 -5.18
C LEU A 91 -12.12 1.42 -4.13
N ALA A 92 -12.02 2.72 -3.82
CA ALA A 92 -11.08 3.22 -2.81
C ALA A 92 -11.29 2.62 -1.40
N THR A 93 -12.46 2.05 -1.10
CA THR A 93 -12.70 1.31 0.16
C THR A 93 -11.93 -0.01 0.24
N GLY A 94 -11.49 -0.56 -0.90
CA GLY A 94 -10.65 -1.75 -0.97
C GLY A 94 -11.37 -3.09 -0.83
N GLY A 95 -12.71 -3.14 -0.91
CA GLY A 95 -13.47 -4.40 -0.82
C GLY A 95 -13.00 -5.47 -1.82
N TYR A 96 -12.71 -5.06 -3.06
CA TYR A 96 -12.21 -5.95 -4.13
C TYR A 96 -10.85 -6.59 -3.83
N ILE A 97 -10.04 -6.00 -2.93
CA ILE A 97 -8.72 -6.53 -2.54
C ILE A 97 -8.88 -7.81 -1.72
N GLN A 98 -9.93 -7.89 -0.91
CA GLN A 98 -10.24 -9.11 -0.14
C GLN A 98 -10.62 -10.27 -1.07
N GLU A 99 -11.29 -9.95 -2.17
CA GLU A 99 -11.68 -10.88 -3.25
C GLU A 99 -10.52 -11.20 -4.21
N LYS A 100 -9.29 -10.71 -3.92
CA LYS A 100 -8.07 -10.94 -4.73
C LYS A 100 -8.15 -10.35 -6.14
N HIS A 101 -8.93 -9.30 -6.34
CA HIS A 101 -8.95 -8.57 -7.60
C HIS A 101 -7.81 -7.55 -7.68
N ASN A 102 -7.09 -7.56 -8.80
CA ASN A 102 -6.02 -6.61 -9.12
C ASN A 102 -6.58 -5.42 -9.90
N ILE A 103 -5.82 -4.32 -9.94
CA ILE A 103 -6.17 -3.15 -10.75
C ILE A 103 -5.36 -3.16 -12.04
N ILE A 104 -6.04 -2.95 -13.15
CA ILE A 104 -5.45 -2.62 -14.45
C ILE A 104 -6.11 -1.33 -14.93
N ILE A 105 -5.33 -0.31 -15.26
CA ILE A 105 -5.85 0.96 -15.75
C ILE A 105 -5.53 1.11 -17.24
N MET A 106 -6.58 1.31 -18.04
CA MET A 106 -6.50 1.45 -19.50
C MET A 106 -7.02 2.83 -19.93
N GLY A 107 -6.47 3.36 -21.02
CA GLY A 107 -6.91 4.64 -21.59
C GLY A 107 -5.79 5.40 -22.31
N ALA A 108 -6.14 6.51 -22.97
CA ALA A 108 -5.21 7.34 -23.72
C ALA A 108 -4.05 7.87 -22.85
N SER A 109 -2.89 8.13 -23.48
CA SER A 109 -1.78 8.81 -22.80
C SER A 109 -2.23 10.18 -22.28
N GLY A 110 -1.70 10.61 -21.14
CA GLY A 110 -2.07 11.88 -20.52
C GLY A 110 -3.41 11.89 -19.75
N ALA A 111 -4.21 10.82 -19.78
CA ALA A 111 -5.51 10.76 -19.08
C ALA A 111 -5.43 10.61 -17.54
N GLY A 112 -4.24 10.74 -16.94
CA GLY A 112 -4.03 10.60 -15.48
C GLY A 112 -4.11 9.17 -14.96
N LYS A 113 -3.82 8.15 -15.79
CA LYS A 113 -3.85 6.73 -15.39
C LYS A 113 -2.89 6.42 -14.25
N THR A 114 -1.64 6.86 -14.39
CA THR A 114 -0.60 6.70 -13.36
C THR A 114 -0.97 7.36 -12.04
N TYR A 115 -1.66 8.50 -12.10
CA TYR A 115 -2.20 9.16 -10.91
C TYR A 115 -3.28 8.31 -10.26
N LEU A 116 -4.26 7.81 -11.03
CA LEU A 116 -5.30 6.93 -10.50
C LEU A 116 -4.72 5.63 -9.93
N ALA A 117 -3.75 5.01 -10.61
CA ALA A 117 -3.06 3.82 -10.13
C ALA A 117 -2.37 4.07 -8.79
N SER A 118 -1.62 5.18 -8.69
CA SER A 118 -0.95 5.56 -7.46
C SER A 118 -1.93 5.94 -6.36
N ALA A 119 -3.03 6.64 -6.68
CA ALA A 119 -4.07 7.01 -5.73
C ALA A 119 -4.80 5.78 -5.16
N PHE A 120 -5.11 4.78 -5.98
CA PHE A 120 -5.66 3.50 -5.50
C PHE A 120 -4.65 2.73 -4.64
N GLY A 121 -3.37 2.71 -5.02
CA GLY A 121 -2.31 2.12 -4.20
C GLY A 121 -2.16 2.80 -2.85
N MET A 122 -2.24 4.13 -2.81
CA MET A 122 -2.23 4.91 -1.58
C MET A 122 -3.46 4.61 -0.72
N ALA A 123 -4.66 4.56 -1.31
CA ALA A 123 -5.89 4.20 -0.60
C ALA A 123 -5.80 2.79 0.01
N ALA A 124 -5.26 1.82 -0.72
CA ALA A 124 -5.00 0.47 -0.21
C ALA A 124 -4.04 0.49 0.99
N CYS A 125 -2.93 1.23 0.89
CA CYS A 125 -1.97 1.38 1.98
C CYS A 125 -2.59 2.02 3.22
N ARG A 126 -3.41 3.07 3.05
CA ARG A 126 -4.16 3.73 4.14
C ARG A 126 -5.14 2.78 4.84
N ASN A 127 -5.71 1.84 4.10
CA ASN A 127 -6.54 0.75 4.62
C ASN A 127 -5.72 -0.46 5.11
N PHE A 128 -4.39 -0.32 5.23
CA PHE A 128 -3.44 -1.34 5.67
C PHE A 128 -3.39 -2.61 4.81
N TYR A 129 -3.80 -2.53 3.55
CA TYR A 129 -3.57 -3.55 2.54
C TYR A 129 -2.21 -3.35 1.86
N PRO A 130 -1.35 -4.38 1.82
CA PRO A 130 -0.15 -4.35 1.00
C PRO A 130 -0.53 -4.30 -0.48
N ALA A 131 0.05 -3.33 -1.19
CA ALA A 131 -0.09 -3.17 -2.63
C ALA A 131 1.29 -3.20 -3.29
N LYS A 132 1.35 -3.45 -4.59
CA LYS A 132 2.54 -3.26 -5.42
C LYS A 132 2.12 -2.64 -6.74
N TYR A 133 2.70 -1.49 -7.06
CA TYR A 133 2.60 -0.88 -8.38
C TYR A 133 3.69 -1.45 -9.28
N MET A 134 3.33 -1.67 -10.55
CA MET A 134 4.27 -2.06 -11.59
C MET A 134 3.78 -1.61 -12.96
N ARG A 135 4.69 -1.13 -13.79
CA ARG A 135 4.40 -0.91 -15.21
C ARG A 135 4.38 -2.27 -15.91
N LEU A 136 3.38 -2.53 -16.74
CA LEU A 136 3.26 -3.79 -17.46
C LEU A 136 4.51 -4.13 -18.30
N PRO A 137 5.13 -3.19 -19.05
CA PRO A 137 6.37 -3.48 -19.77
C PRO A 137 7.49 -4.03 -18.88
N ASP A 138 7.64 -3.46 -17.68
CA ASP A 138 8.69 -3.85 -16.73
C ASP A 138 8.42 -5.25 -16.18
N LEU A 139 7.16 -5.56 -15.85
CA LEU A 139 6.75 -6.91 -15.45
C LEU A 139 7.03 -7.94 -16.56
N LEU A 140 6.65 -7.64 -17.80
CA LEU A 140 6.85 -8.55 -18.93
C LEU A 140 8.34 -8.82 -19.17
N ASN A 141 9.18 -7.79 -19.08
CA ASN A 141 10.63 -7.93 -19.20
C ASN A 141 11.21 -8.79 -18.08
N GLU A 142 10.82 -8.56 -16.83
CA GLU A 142 11.25 -9.39 -15.68
C GLU A 142 10.85 -10.85 -15.88
N LEU A 143 9.63 -11.11 -16.34
CA LEU A 143 9.15 -12.46 -16.63
C LEU A 143 9.90 -13.11 -17.80
N ALA A 144 10.30 -12.35 -18.81
CA ALA A 144 11.10 -12.85 -19.94
C ALA A 144 12.50 -13.25 -19.49
N VAL A 145 13.18 -12.42 -18.70
CA VAL A 145 14.49 -12.74 -18.11
C VAL A 145 14.39 -13.97 -17.20
N ALA A 146 13.38 -14.02 -16.33
CA ALA A 146 13.17 -15.15 -15.43
C ALA A 146 12.91 -16.48 -16.17
N ARG A 147 12.32 -16.44 -17.37
CA ARG A 147 12.21 -17.63 -18.23
C ARG A 147 13.57 -18.07 -18.76
N GLY A 148 14.39 -17.12 -19.24
CA GLY A 148 15.75 -17.40 -19.71
C GLY A 148 16.65 -18.00 -18.63
N GLU A 149 16.48 -17.58 -17.37
CA GLU A 149 17.25 -18.05 -16.22
C GLU A 149 16.65 -19.28 -15.52
N GLY A 150 15.51 -19.79 -15.97
CA GLY A 150 14.84 -20.95 -15.36
C GLY A 150 14.19 -20.70 -13.99
N VAL A 151 14.05 -19.43 -13.57
CA VAL A 151 13.47 -19.02 -12.27
C VAL A 151 12.03 -18.48 -12.38
N TYR A 152 11.40 -18.57 -13.55
CA TYR A 152 10.05 -18.08 -13.84
C TYR A 152 9.00 -18.45 -12.78
N GLN A 153 8.97 -19.71 -12.34
CA GLN A 153 8.02 -20.19 -11.33
C GLN A 153 8.21 -19.52 -9.96
N LYS A 154 9.44 -19.16 -9.61
CA LYS A 154 9.75 -18.45 -8.36
C LYS A 154 9.22 -17.02 -8.42
N VAL A 155 9.43 -16.32 -9.54
CA VAL A 155 8.98 -14.95 -9.76
C VAL A 155 7.45 -14.86 -9.77
N ILE A 156 6.76 -15.72 -10.52
CA ILE A 156 5.29 -15.78 -10.51
C ILE A 156 4.73 -16.02 -9.11
N LYS A 157 5.34 -16.91 -8.32
CA LYS A 157 4.93 -17.16 -6.92
C LYS A 157 5.10 -15.95 -6.03
N GLN A 158 6.03 -15.04 -6.31
CA GLN A 158 6.18 -13.78 -5.57
C GLN A 158 5.02 -12.84 -5.88
N TYR A 159 4.68 -12.65 -7.16
CA TYR A 159 3.57 -11.80 -7.58
C TYR A 159 2.21 -12.31 -7.09
N LYS A 160 2.00 -13.64 -7.04
CA LYS A 160 0.77 -14.23 -6.48
C LYS A 160 0.55 -13.95 -4.99
N LYS A 161 1.60 -13.61 -4.23
CA LYS A 161 1.51 -13.29 -2.80
C LYS A 161 1.14 -11.84 -2.53
N VAL A 162 1.26 -10.97 -3.54
CA VAL A 162 0.90 -9.56 -3.41
C VAL A 162 -0.63 -9.46 -3.30
N PRO A 163 -1.19 -8.88 -2.21
CA PRO A 163 -2.63 -8.78 -2.04
C PRO A 163 -3.31 -7.89 -3.08
N LEU A 164 -2.67 -6.79 -3.50
CA LEU A 164 -3.10 -5.93 -4.59
C LEU A 164 -1.94 -5.65 -5.54
N LEU A 165 -2.01 -6.17 -6.75
CA LEU A 165 -1.13 -5.78 -7.85
C LEU A 165 -1.82 -4.69 -8.69
N ILE A 166 -1.12 -3.58 -8.91
CA ILE A 166 -1.59 -2.48 -9.75
C ILE A 166 -0.71 -2.44 -10.99
N LEU A 167 -1.30 -2.72 -12.15
CA LEU A 167 -0.62 -2.73 -13.44
C LEU A 167 -1.01 -1.49 -14.24
N ASP A 168 -0.01 -0.64 -14.51
CA ASP A 168 -0.14 0.53 -15.39
C ASP A 168 0.49 0.28 -16.76
N GLU A 169 0.21 1.18 -17.71
CA GLU A 169 0.74 1.12 -19.08
C GLU A 169 0.34 -0.13 -19.87
N TRP A 170 -0.85 -0.65 -19.54
CA TRP A 170 -1.50 -1.66 -20.36
C TRP A 170 -1.71 -1.11 -21.78
N LEU A 171 -1.30 -1.86 -22.81
CA LEU A 171 -1.34 -1.54 -24.26
C LEU A 171 -0.19 -0.70 -24.86
N LEU A 172 0.86 -0.36 -24.11
CA LEU A 172 2.07 0.27 -24.70
C LEU A 172 3.08 -0.75 -25.25
N VAL A 173 2.89 -2.03 -24.94
CA VAL A 173 3.67 -3.13 -25.50
C VAL A 173 2.79 -3.85 -26.51
N SER A 174 3.17 -3.83 -27.79
CA SER A 174 2.71 -4.88 -28.70
C SER A 174 3.25 -6.19 -28.15
N LEU A 175 2.39 -7.06 -27.62
CA LEU A 175 2.78 -8.39 -27.21
C LEU A 175 3.42 -9.04 -28.44
N CYS A 176 4.75 -9.09 -28.46
CA CYS A 176 5.49 -9.61 -29.59
C CYS A 176 4.98 -11.03 -29.83
N GLN A 177 4.26 -11.22 -30.93
CA GLN A 177 3.62 -12.49 -31.25
C GLN A 177 4.71 -13.53 -31.54
N PRO A 178 4.87 -14.61 -30.76
CA PRO A 178 5.08 -15.88 -31.42
C PRO A 178 3.75 -16.22 -32.10
N ALA A 179 3.77 -16.34 -33.42
CA ALA A 179 2.60 -16.52 -34.25
C ALA A 179 1.59 -17.53 -33.65
N GLY A 180 0.34 -17.10 -33.45
CA GLY A 180 -0.81 -18.02 -33.40
C GLY A 180 -1.54 -18.25 -32.08
N GLU A 181 -1.27 -17.55 -30.97
CA GLU A 181 -2.06 -17.74 -29.73
C GLU A 181 -2.75 -16.45 -29.25
N ASN A 182 -4.08 -16.53 -29.11
CA ASN A 182 -4.93 -15.42 -28.69
C ASN A 182 -4.99 -15.35 -27.15
N TRP A 183 -4.08 -14.60 -26.54
CA TRP A 183 -3.91 -14.50 -25.08
C TRP A 183 -5.00 -13.68 -24.37
N GLU A 184 -5.69 -12.80 -25.10
CA GLU A 184 -6.75 -11.94 -24.56
C GLU A 184 -7.91 -12.77 -23.98
N GLN A 185 -8.19 -13.94 -24.56
CA GLN A 185 -9.23 -14.84 -24.08
C GLN A 185 -8.86 -15.57 -22.77
N LYS A 186 -7.56 -15.79 -22.51
CA LYS A 186 -7.09 -16.61 -21.36
C LYS A 186 -6.83 -15.81 -20.08
N MET A 187 -6.72 -14.48 -20.13
CA MET A 187 -6.54 -13.65 -18.93
C MET A 187 -7.85 -13.18 -18.28
N VAL A 188 -8.99 -13.42 -18.95
CA VAL A 188 -10.34 -13.19 -18.39
C VAL A 188 -10.86 -14.42 -17.63
N ASP A 189 -10.25 -15.60 -17.84
CA ASP A 189 -10.53 -16.76 -17.02
C ASP A 189 -9.86 -16.61 -15.63
N PRO A 190 -10.59 -16.89 -14.55
CA PRO A 190 -10.07 -16.74 -13.20
C PRO A 190 -8.90 -17.70 -12.96
N LEU A 191 -7.81 -17.17 -12.41
CA LEU A 191 -6.68 -17.93 -11.88
C LEU A 191 -7.08 -18.86 -10.73
#